data_AF-A0A940MRY0-F1
#
_entry.id   AF-A0A940MRY0-F1
#
_cell.length_a   1.000
_cell.length_b   1.000
_cell.length_c   1.000
_cell.angle_alpha   90.00
_cell.angle_beta   90.00
_cell.angle_gamma   90.00
#
_symmetry.space_group_name_H-M   'P 1'
#
loop_
_entity.id
_entity.type
_entity.pdbx_description
1 polymer ?
#
loop_
_entity_poly.entity_id
_entity_poly.type
_entity_poly.pdbx_seq_one_letter_code
_entity_poly.pdbx_strand_id
1 'polypeptide(L)'
;MREGARRGPDGRFLNPDGCVAGNPLREVWRMMREGGGTPWPRHLDDPPEAPPTEPPPGHAAITFIGHATFLIRLHGGPTLLTDPIWSERCSPFSFAGPRRARAPGLALTALPPLDAVLLSHNHYDHLDVPTLRALKPPRVITGLGNSRILTRNRLPEAEELDWWGETSVGRARITYLPARHFSARAIGDRGRSLWGGFAIQVTEGAILFAGDTAHGEHLRQIGAEAGPFAVGLIPIGAYEPKWFMRAVHMNPAEAVRAREETRTRTAVAMHFGTFKLTQEGIDEPARALAEARGAAGLAEADFIVPRFGQTLVLPLGP
;
A
#
# COMPACT_ATOMS: atom_id res chain seq x y z
N MET A 1 17.22 -10.10 12.90
CA MET A 1 16.63 -11.42 13.17
C MET A 1 15.16 -11.26 12.85
N ARG A 2 14.62 -12.12 11.98
CA ARG A 2 13.20 -12.12 11.61
C ARG A 2 12.36 -12.37 12.86
N GLU A 3 11.67 -11.35 13.34
CA GLU A 3 10.75 -11.43 14.48
C GLU A 3 9.31 -11.29 13.98
N GLY A 4 8.45 -12.24 14.39
CA GLY A 4 7.00 -12.16 14.16
C GLY A 4 6.35 -11.00 14.92
N ALA A 5 5.07 -10.75 14.66
CA ALA A 5 4.38 -9.62 15.27
C ALA A 5 4.18 -9.82 16.77
N ARG A 6 4.50 -8.77 17.53
CA ARG A 6 4.33 -8.74 18.98
C ARG A 6 2.96 -8.19 19.36
N ARG A 7 2.44 -8.63 20.50
CA ARG A 7 1.20 -8.10 21.09
C ARG A 7 1.48 -7.49 22.46
N GLY A 8 0.78 -6.41 22.77
CA GLY A 8 0.77 -5.82 24.11
C GLY A 8 -0.10 -6.63 25.09
N PRO A 9 -0.12 -6.26 26.38
CA PRO A 9 -0.91 -6.93 27.41
C PRO A 9 -2.42 -6.97 27.13
N ASP A 10 -2.94 -6.05 26.30
CA ASP A 10 -4.35 -5.99 25.90
C ASP A 10 -4.67 -6.79 24.63
N GLY A 11 -3.70 -7.59 24.15
CA GLY A 11 -3.82 -8.45 22.97
C GLY A 11 -3.73 -7.71 21.64
N ARG A 12 -3.54 -6.39 21.63
CA ARG A 12 -3.35 -5.60 20.40
C ARG A 12 -1.94 -5.77 19.88
N PHE A 13 -1.78 -5.79 18.55
CA PHE A 13 -0.47 -5.78 17.91
C PHE A 13 0.29 -4.48 18.22
N LEU A 14 1.61 -4.59 18.26
CA LEU A 14 2.55 -3.49 18.43
C LEU A 14 3.31 -3.26 17.13
N ASN A 15 3.85 -2.06 16.96
CA ASN A 15 4.77 -1.76 15.86
C ASN A 15 6.11 -2.52 16.00
N PRO A 16 6.93 -2.59 14.93
CA PRO A 16 8.22 -3.27 14.97
C PRO A 16 9.17 -2.74 16.05
N ASP A 17 9.09 -1.43 16.36
CA ASP A 17 9.84 -0.77 17.44
C ASP A 17 9.23 -0.99 18.84
N GLY A 18 8.11 -1.71 18.94
CA GLY A 18 7.39 -2.00 20.18
C GLY A 18 6.42 -0.90 20.62
N CYS A 19 6.30 0.19 19.86
CA CYS A 19 5.35 1.24 20.20
C CYS A 19 3.90 0.82 19.93
N VAL A 20 2.97 1.46 20.64
CA VAL A 20 1.53 1.25 20.44
C VAL A 20 1.12 1.83 19.09
N ALA A 21 0.26 1.09 18.37
CA ALA A 21 -0.22 1.46 17.06
C ALA A 21 -1.07 2.75 17.06
N GLY A 22 -0.76 3.68 16.15
CA GLY A 22 -1.51 4.93 15.92
C GLY A 22 -1.36 6.00 17.01
N ASN A 23 -1.99 7.16 16.79
CA ASN A 23 -1.88 8.32 17.69
C ASN A 23 -2.79 8.23 18.93
N PRO A 24 -2.41 8.81 20.09
CA PRO A 24 -3.29 8.94 21.25
C PRO A 24 -4.56 9.76 20.96
N LEU A 25 -5.66 9.48 21.67
CA LEU A 25 -6.95 10.18 21.47
C LEU A 25 -6.81 11.71 21.56
N ARG A 26 -6.03 12.23 22.51
CA ARG A 26 -5.80 13.69 22.67
C ARG A 26 -5.23 14.34 21.39
N GLU A 27 -4.41 13.61 20.65
CA GLU A 27 -3.77 14.08 19.42
C GLU A 27 -4.73 14.01 18.24
N VAL A 28 -5.57 12.96 18.18
CA VAL A 28 -6.68 12.88 17.22
C VAL A 28 -7.63 14.06 17.40
N TRP A 29 -8.02 14.36 18.64
CA TRP A 29 -8.87 15.51 18.96
C TRP A 29 -8.23 16.85 18.57
N ARG A 30 -6.91 17.00 18.80
CA ARG A 30 -6.16 18.20 18.36
C ARG A 30 -6.20 18.34 16.84
N MET A 31 -5.89 17.28 16.10
CA MET A 31 -5.92 17.28 14.63
C MET A 31 -7.31 17.66 14.09
N MET A 32 -8.37 17.04 14.63
CA MET A 32 -9.75 17.35 14.22
C MET A 32 -10.13 18.81 14.47
N ARG A 33 -9.62 19.42 15.56
CA ARG A 33 -9.85 20.83 15.90
C ARG A 33 -9.04 21.80 15.06
N GLU A 34 -7.77 21.47 14.80
CA GLU A 34 -6.93 22.27 13.89
C GLU A 34 -7.56 22.31 12.49
N GLY A 35 -8.28 21.24 12.11
CA GLY A 35 -9.04 21.18 10.86
C GLY A 35 -8.13 21.46 9.66
N GLY A 36 -8.70 21.96 8.57
CA GLY A 36 -7.96 22.70 7.54
C GLY A 36 -6.81 21.96 6.84
N GLY A 37 -7.00 21.64 5.57
CA GLY A 37 -5.93 21.23 4.67
C GLY A 37 -6.18 21.83 3.29
N THR A 38 -5.18 21.81 2.42
CA THR A 38 -5.30 22.33 1.05
C THR A 38 -6.57 21.77 0.39
N PRO A 39 -7.49 22.60 -0.12
CA PRO A 39 -8.70 22.11 -0.78
C PRO A 39 -8.35 21.22 -1.96
N TRP A 40 -9.06 20.10 -2.12
CA TRP A 40 -8.92 19.23 -3.28
C TRP A 40 -10.05 19.52 -4.28
N PRO A 41 -9.79 19.38 -5.59
CA PRO A 41 -10.87 19.31 -6.57
C PRO A 41 -11.81 18.15 -6.23
N ARG A 42 -13.12 18.31 -6.53
CA ARG A 42 -14.11 17.25 -6.29
C ARG A 42 -13.91 16.04 -7.20
N HIS A 43 -13.40 16.28 -8.40
CA HIS A 43 -13.15 15.31 -9.44
C HIS A 43 -12.02 15.83 -10.33
N LEU A 44 -11.14 14.95 -10.78
CA LEU A 44 -10.13 15.16 -11.80
C LEU A 44 -10.21 14.03 -12.80
N ASP A 45 -10.28 14.40 -14.07
CA ASP A 45 -10.21 13.44 -15.17
C ASP A 45 -8.76 13.08 -15.45
N ASP A 46 -8.54 11.79 -15.64
CA ASP A 46 -7.28 11.23 -16.12
C ASP A 46 -7.45 10.81 -17.59
N PRO A 47 -6.43 11.03 -18.43
CA PRO A 47 -6.47 10.51 -19.79
C PRO A 47 -6.56 8.98 -19.75
N PRO A 48 -7.27 8.37 -20.71
CA PRO A 48 -7.31 6.91 -20.79
C PRO A 48 -5.90 6.38 -21.08
N GLU A 49 -5.53 5.31 -20.39
CA GLU A 49 -4.28 4.60 -20.60
C GLU A 49 -4.51 3.34 -21.44
N ALA A 50 -3.44 2.85 -22.06
CA ALA A 50 -3.50 1.61 -22.81
C ALA A 50 -3.87 0.41 -21.90
N PRO A 51 -4.55 -0.61 -22.42
CA PRO A 51 -4.83 -1.82 -21.64
C PRO A 51 -3.54 -2.44 -21.08
N PRO A 52 -3.58 -3.04 -19.88
CA PRO A 52 -2.42 -3.70 -19.29
C PRO A 52 -1.87 -4.80 -20.20
N THR A 53 -0.58 -4.75 -20.50
CA THR A 53 0.08 -5.74 -21.36
C THR A 53 0.71 -6.86 -20.55
N GLU A 54 0.92 -8.01 -21.18
CA GLU A 54 1.77 -9.08 -20.65
C GLU A 54 3.22 -8.59 -20.65
N PRO A 55 3.97 -8.78 -19.55
CA PRO A 55 5.39 -8.46 -19.56
C PRO A 55 6.19 -9.51 -20.35
N PRO A 56 7.30 -9.10 -21.00
CA PRO A 56 8.27 -10.04 -21.57
C PRO A 56 9.04 -10.81 -20.47
N PRO A 57 9.78 -11.87 -20.81
CA PRO A 57 10.63 -12.59 -19.86
C PRO A 57 11.54 -11.64 -19.06
N GLY A 58 11.72 -11.94 -17.77
CA GLY A 58 12.54 -11.12 -16.87
C GLY A 58 11.92 -9.79 -16.43
N HIS A 59 10.67 -9.48 -16.82
CA HIS A 59 9.99 -8.23 -16.47
C HIS A 59 8.69 -8.47 -15.67
N ALA A 60 8.24 -7.41 -15.01
CA ALA A 60 6.90 -7.29 -14.45
C ALA A 60 6.15 -6.16 -15.16
N ALA A 61 4.85 -6.34 -15.41
CA ALA A 61 3.96 -5.27 -15.81
C ALA A 61 3.18 -4.81 -14.58
N ILE A 62 3.34 -3.54 -14.20
CA ILE A 62 2.80 -2.95 -12.98
C ILE A 62 1.87 -1.81 -13.39
N THR A 63 0.57 -2.03 -13.23
CA THR A 63 -0.45 -1.03 -13.58
C THR A 63 -0.93 -0.34 -12.34
N PHE A 64 -0.77 0.99 -12.29
CA PHE A 64 -1.26 1.80 -11.19
C PHE A 64 -2.75 2.08 -11.35
N ILE A 65 -3.60 1.41 -10.58
CA ILE A 65 -5.05 1.63 -10.63
C ILE A 65 -5.43 2.90 -9.84
N GLY A 66 -4.69 3.20 -8.78
CA GLY A 66 -4.89 4.36 -7.93
C GLY A 66 -4.71 4.00 -6.45
N HIS A 67 -4.39 5.01 -5.64
CA HIS A 67 -4.13 4.87 -4.21
C HIS A 67 -3.02 3.85 -3.91
N ALA A 68 -3.32 2.73 -3.28
CA ALA A 68 -2.39 1.60 -3.06
C ALA A 68 -2.71 0.38 -3.95
N THR A 69 -3.63 0.53 -4.92
CA THR A 69 -4.06 -0.54 -5.81
C THR A 69 -3.17 -0.64 -7.04
N PHE A 70 -2.45 -1.75 -7.14
CA PHE A 70 -1.65 -2.12 -8.31
C PHE A 70 -2.06 -3.48 -8.84
N LEU A 71 -2.25 -3.57 -10.15
CA LEU A 71 -2.28 -4.84 -10.86
C LEU A 71 -0.83 -5.20 -11.23
N ILE A 72 -0.33 -6.30 -10.67
CA ILE A 72 1.04 -6.77 -10.86
C ILE A 72 0.98 -8.08 -11.65
N ARG A 73 1.65 -8.10 -12.80
CA ARG A 73 1.73 -9.27 -13.66
C ARG A 73 3.18 -9.65 -13.81
N LEU A 74 3.48 -10.92 -13.57
CA LEU A 74 4.82 -11.48 -13.70
C LEU A 74 4.85 -12.37 -14.94
N HIS A 75 5.89 -12.27 -15.77
CA HIS A 75 5.96 -13.08 -16.99
C HIS A 75 5.89 -14.58 -16.67
N GLY A 76 4.90 -15.31 -17.21
CA GLY A 76 4.70 -16.73 -16.88
C GLY A 76 4.47 -17.02 -15.38
N GLY A 77 4.13 -15.99 -14.61
CA GLY A 77 3.85 -16.05 -13.18
C GLY A 77 2.44 -15.57 -12.84
N PRO A 78 2.16 -15.34 -11.56
CA PRO A 78 0.82 -14.96 -11.14
C PRO A 78 0.47 -13.52 -11.54
N THR A 79 -0.82 -13.29 -11.66
CA THR A 79 -1.45 -11.97 -11.70
C THR A 79 -1.98 -11.64 -10.31
N LEU A 80 -1.43 -10.58 -9.70
CA LEU A 80 -1.69 -10.17 -8.33
C LEU A 80 -2.36 -8.78 -8.32
N LEU A 81 -3.20 -8.53 -7.33
CA LEU A 81 -3.81 -7.22 -7.10
C LEU A 81 -3.60 -6.79 -5.65
N THR A 82 -3.01 -5.61 -5.43
CA THR A 82 -2.79 -5.08 -4.07
C THR A 82 -3.97 -4.21 -3.65
N ASP A 83 -4.35 -4.26 -2.37
CA ASP A 83 -5.27 -3.31 -1.70
C ASP A 83 -6.39 -2.74 -2.59
N PRO A 84 -7.27 -3.58 -3.15
CA PRO A 84 -8.15 -3.16 -4.23
C PRO A 84 -9.29 -2.29 -3.73
N ILE A 85 -9.40 -1.07 -4.27
CA ILE A 85 -10.51 -0.13 -3.99
C ILE A 85 -11.06 0.55 -5.26
N TRP A 86 -12.24 0.10 -5.68
CA TRP A 86 -13.03 0.74 -6.73
C TRP A 86 -14.14 1.64 -6.18
N SER A 87 -14.48 1.49 -4.89
CA SER A 87 -15.49 2.33 -4.23
C SER A 87 -15.21 3.82 -4.39
N GLU A 88 -16.29 4.59 -4.49
CA GLU A 88 -16.23 6.04 -4.56
C GLU A 88 -15.77 6.68 -3.24
N ARG A 89 -15.98 6.00 -2.12
CA ARG A 89 -15.55 6.44 -0.79
C ARG A 89 -14.83 5.34 -0.02
N CYS A 90 -13.78 5.69 0.70
CA CYS A 90 -13.12 4.82 1.67
C CYS A 90 -13.75 5.04 3.07
N SER A 91 -14.97 4.51 3.25
CA SER A 91 -15.78 4.78 4.44
C SER A 91 -16.74 3.63 4.75
N PRO A 92 -17.16 3.44 6.03
CA PRO A 92 -18.27 2.54 6.35
C PRO A 92 -19.62 3.01 5.79
N PHE A 93 -19.74 4.29 5.40
CA PHE A 93 -20.98 4.89 4.91
C PHE A 93 -20.85 5.31 3.44
N SER A 94 -21.89 5.11 2.65
CA SER A 94 -21.92 5.55 1.25
C SER A 94 -22.04 7.07 1.09
N PHE A 95 -22.58 7.77 2.10
CA PHE A 95 -22.88 9.20 2.05
C PHE A 95 -21.86 10.08 2.80
N ALA A 96 -20.95 9.49 3.57
CA ALA A 96 -20.00 10.22 4.42
C ALA A 96 -18.59 9.63 4.33
N GLY A 97 -17.57 10.39 4.73
CA GLY A 97 -16.15 9.98 4.65
C GLY A 97 -15.46 10.39 3.34
N PRO A 98 -14.15 10.14 3.20
CA PRO A 98 -13.38 10.65 2.06
C PRO A 98 -13.89 10.08 0.73
N ARG A 99 -14.07 10.95 -0.25
CA ARG A 99 -14.45 10.60 -1.63
C ARG A 99 -13.22 10.63 -2.51
N ARG A 100 -13.13 9.71 -3.48
CA ARG A 100 -12.06 9.73 -4.47
C ARG A 100 -12.15 10.98 -5.34
N ALA A 101 -11.01 11.60 -5.61
CA ALA A 101 -10.89 12.72 -6.55
C ALA A 101 -10.63 12.25 -7.98
N ARG A 102 -10.03 11.07 -8.17
CA ARG A 102 -9.73 10.49 -9.49
C ARG A 102 -10.38 9.13 -9.61
N ALA A 103 -10.97 8.80 -10.75
CA ALA A 103 -11.54 7.48 -11.04
C ALA A 103 -10.45 6.38 -10.96
N PRO A 104 -10.80 5.10 -10.78
CA PRO A 104 -9.81 4.04 -10.88
C PRO A 104 -9.29 3.99 -12.33
N GLY A 105 -7.98 3.89 -12.49
CA GLY A 105 -7.31 3.94 -13.79
C GLY A 105 -7.67 2.78 -14.74
N LEU A 106 -8.35 1.76 -14.23
CA LEU A 106 -8.93 0.68 -15.01
C LEU A 106 -10.31 0.32 -14.45
N ALA A 107 -11.28 0.06 -15.33
CA ALA A 107 -12.56 -0.49 -14.91
C ALA A 107 -12.37 -1.87 -14.27
N LEU A 108 -13.16 -2.19 -13.23
CA LEU A 108 -13.06 -3.49 -12.54
C LEU A 108 -13.29 -4.66 -13.52
N THR A 109 -14.19 -4.49 -14.48
CA THR A 109 -14.51 -5.47 -15.53
C THR A 109 -13.42 -5.64 -16.58
N ALA A 110 -12.44 -4.73 -16.64
CA ALA A 110 -11.30 -4.81 -17.55
C ALA A 110 -10.07 -5.47 -16.90
N LEU A 111 -10.17 -5.92 -15.64
CA LEU A 111 -9.10 -6.69 -15.00
C LEU A 111 -8.95 -8.06 -15.69
N PRO A 112 -7.71 -8.52 -15.93
CA PRO A 112 -7.47 -9.91 -16.29
C PRO A 112 -7.83 -10.84 -15.11
N PRO A 113 -7.94 -12.16 -15.36
CA PRO A 113 -8.05 -13.14 -14.28
C PRO A 113 -6.93 -12.96 -13.25
N LEU A 114 -7.30 -12.97 -11.97
CA LEU A 114 -6.35 -12.82 -10.86
C LEU A 114 -6.06 -14.18 -10.23
N ASP A 115 -4.84 -14.36 -9.72
CA ASP A 115 -4.46 -15.52 -8.92
C ASP A 115 -4.59 -15.24 -7.41
N ALA A 116 -4.32 -14.00 -6.98
CA ALA A 116 -4.49 -13.60 -5.59
C ALA A 116 -4.65 -12.09 -5.43
N VAL A 117 -5.33 -11.70 -4.36
CA VAL A 117 -5.31 -10.34 -3.80
C VAL A 117 -4.39 -10.31 -2.60
N LEU A 118 -3.54 -9.29 -2.51
CA LEU A 118 -2.68 -9.00 -1.37
C LEU A 118 -3.26 -7.82 -0.59
N LEU A 119 -3.63 -8.03 0.68
CA LEU A 119 -4.17 -6.97 1.55
C LEU A 119 -3.16 -6.61 2.65
N SER A 120 -2.62 -5.40 2.58
CA SER A 120 -1.64 -4.87 3.53
C SER A 120 -2.20 -4.77 4.94
N HIS A 121 -3.41 -4.22 5.09
CA HIS A 121 -4.11 -4.03 6.35
C HIS A 121 -5.60 -3.71 6.09
N ASN A 122 -6.33 -3.32 7.15
CA ASN A 122 -7.79 -3.23 7.09
C ASN A 122 -8.39 -1.81 7.09
N HIS A 123 -7.64 -0.75 6.84
CA HIS A 123 -8.28 0.56 6.64
C HIS A 123 -9.21 0.54 5.42
N TYR A 124 -10.19 1.44 5.40
CA TYR A 124 -11.25 1.41 4.38
C TYR A 124 -10.75 1.69 2.96
N ASP A 125 -9.61 2.35 2.85
CA ASP A 125 -8.92 2.67 1.61
C ASP A 125 -7.98 1.55 1.10
N HIS A 126 -7.77 0.51 1.90
CA HIS A 126 -6.94 -0.65 1.54
C HIS A 126 -7.73 -1.98 1.50
N LEU A 127 -8.77 -2.10 2.32
CA LEU A 127 -9.69 -3.25 2.34
C LEU A 127 -11.10 -2.75 2.05
N ASP A 128 -11.45 -2.76 0.76
CA ASP A 128 -12.78 -2.38 0.28
C ASP A 128 -13.66 -3.61 0.05
N VAL A 129 -14.57 -3.85 1.00
CA VAL A 129 -15.49 -4.99 0.96
C VAL A 129 -16.39 -5.01 -0.30
N PRO A 130 -16.97 -3.88 -0.76
CA PRO A 130 -17.69 -3.82 -2.04
C PRO A 130 -16.85 -4.32 -3.22
N THR A 131 -15.61 -3.87 -3.35
CA THR A 131 -14.70 -4.31 -4.40
C THR A 131 -14.41 -5.80 -4.30
N LEU A 132 -14.04 -6.31 -3.12
CA LEU A 132 -13.76 -7.74 -2.94
C LEU A 132 -14.99 -8.62 -3.26
N ARG A 133 -16.20 -8.14 -2.95
CA ARG A 133 -17.45 -8.83 -3.29
C ARG A 133 -17.72 -8.87 -4.79
N ALA A 134 -17.44 -7.77 -5.49
CA ALA A 134 -17.60 -7.70 -6.94
C ALA A 134 -16.53 -8.54 -7.66
N LEU A 135 -15.29 -8.51 -7.16
CA LEU A 135 -14.13 -9.19 -7.73
C LEU A 135 -14.17 -10.70 -7.53
N LYS A 136 -14.66 -11.17 -6.37
CA LYS A 136 -14.65 -12.59 -5.96
C LYS A 136 -13.26 -13.23 -6.18
N PRO A 137 -12.19 -12.66 -5.61
CA PRO A 137 -10.84 -13.15 -5.86
C PRO A 137 -10.72 -14.62 -5.44
N PRO A 138 -9.96 -15.45 -6.18
CA PRO A 138 -9.80 -16.87 -5.84
C PRO A 138 -9.05 -17.06 -4.52
N ARG A 139 -8.18 -16.11 -4.16
CA ARG A 139 -7.43 -16.11 -2.92
C ARG A 139 -7.20 -14.70 -2.43
N VAL A 140 -7.23 -14.53 -1.11
CA VAL A 140 -6.84 -13.29 -0.42
C VAL A 140 -5.76 -13.65 0.58
N ILE A 141 -4.62 -12.94 0.54
CA ILE A 141 -3.50 -13.12 1.47
C ILE A 141 -3.33 -11.82 2.25
N THR A 142 -3.22 -11.91 3.57
CA THR A 142 -3.19 -10.73 4.45
C THR A 142 -2.50 -11.02 5.79
N GLY A 143 -2.42 -10.01 6.65
CA GLY A 143 -1.93 -10.17 8.02
C GLY A 143 -2.95 -10.81 8.97
N LEU A 144 -2.45 -11.42 10.06
CA LEU A 144 -3.24 -12.02 11.14
C LEU A 144 -4.44 -11.18 11.61
N GLY A 145 -5.61 -11.80 11.74
CA GLY A 145 -6.85 -11.22 12.25
C GLY A 145 -7.68 -10.38 11.25
N ASN A 146 -7.25 -10.23 10.00
CA ASN A 146 -8.01 -9.51 8.96
C ASN A 146 -9.13 -10.36 8.31
N SER A 147 -8.98 -11.69 8.24
CA SER A 147 -9.94 -12.65 7.72
C SER A 147 -11.32 -12.54 8.40
N ARG A 148 -11.36 -12.17 9.69
CA ARG A 148 -12.61 -11.89 10.41
C ARG A 148 -13.49 -10.84 9.73
N ILE A 149 -12.89 -9.89 9.00
CA ILE A 149 -13.61 -8.81 8.34
C ILE A 149 -14.28 -9.35 7.09
N LEU A 150 -13.60 -10.23 6.36
CA LEU A 150 -14.13 -10.89 5.17
C LEU A 150 -15.29 -11.81 5.55
N THR A 151 -15.10 -12.69 6.54
CA THR A 151 -16.15 -13.64 6.95
C THR A 151 -17.39 -12.94 7.49
N ARG A 152 -17.25 -11.90 8.31
CA ARG A 152 -18.38 -11.06 8.77
C ARG A 152 -19.15 -10.39 7.62
N ASN A 153 -18.51 -10.19 6.48
CA ASN A 153 -19.10 -9.62 5.28
C ASN A 153 -19.51 -10.68 4.23
N ARG A 154 -19.56 -11.96 4.64
CA ARG A 154 -19.92 -13.12 3.81
C ARG A 154 -18.99 -13.32 2.61
N LEU A 155 -17.71 -12.96 2.77
CA LEU A 155 -16.63 -13.28 1.84
C LEU A 155 -15.86 -14.52 2.36
N PRO A 156 -15.18 -15.27 1.48
CA PRO A 156 -14.30 -16.36 1.88
C PRO A 156 -13.24 -15.91 2.88
N GLU A 157 -12.74 -16.86 3.69
CA GLU A 157 -11.61 -16.61 4.58
C GLU A 157 -10.37 -16.22 3.78
N ALA A 158 -9.60 -15.27 4.31
CA ALA A 158 -8.26 -14.98 3.82
C ALA A 158 -7.25 -15.91 4.47
N GLU A 159 -6.17 -16.15 3.74
CA GLU A 159 -4.96 -16.73 4.28
C GLU A 159 -4.18 -15.66 5.06
N GLU A 160 -3.99 -15.91 6.34
CA GLU A 160 -3.38 -14.95 7.25
C GLU A 160 -1.93 -15.33 7.56
N LEU A 161 -1.03 -14.38 7.38
CA LEU A 161 0.40 -14.52 7.67
C LEU A 161 0.78 -13.60 8.84
N ASP A 162 1.70 -14.07 9.67
CA ASP A 162 2.45 -13.18 10.57
C ASP A 162 3.56 -12.45 9.79
N TRP A 163 4.20 -11.45 10.39
CA TRP A 163 5.41 -10.87 9.81
C TRP A 163 6.48 -11.93 9.59
N TRP A 164 7.11 -11.88 8.43
CA TRP A 164 8.03 -12.87 7.87
C TRP A 164 7.41 -14.24 7.59
N GLY A 165 6.10 -14.39 7.80
CA GLY A 165 5.33 -15.52 7.31
C GLY A 165 5.30 -15.53 5.79
N GLU A 166 5.41 -16.73 5.22
CA GLU A 166 5.54 -16.92 3.79
C GLU A 166 4.46 -17.84 3.25
N THR A 167 4.08 -17.60 2.00
CA THR A 167 3.29 -18.53 1.21
C THR A 167 3.73 -18.47 -0.25
N SER A 168 3.07 -19.20 -1.15
CA SER A 168 3.36 -19.18 -2.58
C SER A 168 2.10 -19.02 -3.42
N VAL A 169 2.17 -18.22 -4.48
CA VAL A 169 1.14 -18.08 -5.51
C VAL A 169 1.78 -18.40 -6.86
N GLY A 170 1.46 -19.55 -7.44
CA GLY A 170 2.19 -20.06 -8.59
C GLY A 170 3.69 -20.13 -8.32
N ARG A 171 4.50 -19.47 -9.15
CA ARG A 171 5.96 -19.39 -9.00
C ARG A 171 6.47 -18.28 -8.06
N ALA A 172 5.58 -17.43 -7.52
CA ALA A 172 5.97 -16.34 -6.65
C ALA A 172 5.89 -16.74 -5.18
N ARG A 173 6.98 -16.54 -4.44
CA ARG A 173 6.98 -16.56 -2.98
C ARG A 173 6.47 -15.22 -2.48
N ILE A 174 5.50 -15.25 -1.58
CA ILE A 174 4.88 -14.07 -0.99
C ILE A 174 5.24 -14.07 0.50
N THR A 175 5.96 -13.05 0.95
CA THR A 175 6.32 -12.86 2.37
C THR A 175 5.60 -11.63 2.91
N TYR A 176 4.89 -11.77 4.02
CA TYR A 176 4.26 -10.62 4.67
C TYR A 176 5.29 -9.86 5.51
N LEU A 177 5.47 -8.58 5.26
CA LEU A 177 6.55 -7.76 5.81
C LEU A 177 6.07 -6.84 6.93
N PRO A 178 6.93 -6.51 7.90
CA PRO A 178 6.58 -5.53 8.94
C PRO A 178 6.39 -4.12 8.38
N ALA A 179 5.49 -3.36 9.00
CA ALA A 179 5.31 -1.94 8.76
C ALA A 179 5.06 -1.20 10.08
N ARG A 180 5.43 0.09 10.12
CA ARG A 180 5.13 0.97 11.25
C ARG A 180 3.83 1.70 10.94
N HIS A 181 2.71 1.16 11.40
CA HIS A 181 1.36 1.68 11.14
C HIS A 181 0.36 1.21 12.21
N PHE A 182 -0.90 1.05 11.84
CA PHE A 182 -1.94 0.45 12.65
C PHE A 182 -3.06 -0.13 11.78
N SER A 183 -4.01 -0.79 12.44
CA SER A 183 -5.26 -1.27 11.84
C SER A 183 -6.44 -0.74 12.63
N ALA A 184 -7.56 -0.41 11.98
CA ALA A 184 -8.83 -0.05 12.62
C ALA A 184 -9.97 0.03 11.58
N ARG A 185 -11.17 -0.40 11.94
CA ARG A 185 -12.40 -0.16 11.14
C ARG A 185 -13.57 0.38 11.94
N ALA A 186 -13.54 0.22 13.26
CA ALA A 186 -14.61 0.62 14.15
C ALA A 186 -14.03 1.15 15.47
N ILE A 187 -14.90 1.75 16.27
CA ILE A 187 -14.51 2.21 17.61
C ILE A 187 -14.06 0.99 18.43
N GLY A 188 -12.88 1.10 19.05
CA GLY A 188 -12.34 0.11 19.96
C GLY A 188 -11.59 -1.06 19.31
N ASP A 189 -11.57 -1.18 17.98
CA ASP A 189 -10.94 -2.31 17.30
C ASP A 189 -9.49 -2.09 16.83
N ARG A 190 -8.92 -0.93 17.17
CA ARG A 190 -7.55 -0.55 16.79
C ARG A 190 -6.51 -1.63 17.12
N GLY A 191 -5.68 -2.02 16.17
CA GLY A 191 -4.59 -2.98 16.39
C GLY A 191 -5.04 -4.39 16.74
N ARG A 192 -6.31 -4.76 16.52
CA ARG A 192 -6.79 -6.14 16.71
C ARG A 192 -6.46 -7.07 15.53
N SER A 193 -6.05 -6.50 14.40
CA SER A 193 -5.56 -7.21 13.22
C SER A 193 -4.18 -6.65 12.84
N LEU A 194 -3.36 -7.44 12.17
CA LEU A 194 -2.01 -7.06 11.77
C LEU A 194 -2.04 -6.14 10.53
N TRP A 195 -0.98 -5.38 10.35
CA TRP A 195 -0.70 -4.51 9.21
C TRP A 195 0.73 -4.75 8.71
N GLY A 196 1.01 -4.45 7.46
CA GLY A 196 2.29 -4.79 6.86
C GLY A 196 2.38 -4.46 5.38
N GLY A 197 3.45 -4.94 4.76
CA GLY A 197 3.64 -4.95 3.31
C GLY A 197 3.85 -6.38 2.81
N PHE A 198 4.33 -6.52 1.57
CA PHE A 198 4.65 -7.80 0.98
C PHE A 198 5.97 -7.74 0.20
N ALA A 199 6.79 -8.77 0.33
CA ALA A 199 7.78 -9.12 -0.68
C ALA A 199 7.16 -10.14 -1.63
N ILE A 200 7.25 -9.88 -2.93
CA ILE A 200 6.83 -10.77 -4.00
C ILE A 200 8.10 -11.20 -4.72
N GLN A 201 8.55 -12.42 -4.46
CA GLN A 201 9.84 -12.93 -4.93
C GLN A 201 9.63 -14.00 -6.00
N VAL A 202 10.29 -13.82 -7.14
CA VAL A 202 10.42 -14.81 -8.21
C VAL A 202 11.91 -15.04 -8.50
N THR A 203 12.23 -16.01 -9.35
CA THR A 203 13.62 -16.33 -9.70
C THR A 203 14.34 -15.14 -10.33
N GLU A 204 13.63 -14.31 -11.10
CA GLU A 204 14.20 -13.17 -11.81
C GLU A 204 14.44 -11.95 -10.92
N GLY A 205 13.82 -11.87 -9.74
CA GLY A 205 13.95 -10.73 -8.83
C GLY A 205 12.79 -10.61 -7.84
N ALA A 206 12.74 -9.48 -7.13
CA ALA A 206 11.75 -9.23 -6.10
C ALA A 206 11.06 -7.87 -6.27
N ILE A 207 9.78 -7.83 -5.93
CA ILE A 207 8.97 -6.62 -5.84
C ILE A 207 8.59 -6.40 -4.38
N LEU A 208 8.80 -5.19 -3.87
CA LEU A 208 8.29 -4.73 -2.58
C LEU A 208 6.94 -4.03 -2.80
N PHE A 209 5.93 -4.42 -2.06
CA PHE A 209 4.75 -3.59 -1.81
C PHE A 209 4.79 -3.15 -0.35
N ALA A 210 5.11 -1.87 -0.09
CA ALA A 210 5.41 -1.43 1.27
C ALA A 210 4.18 -1.38 2.20
N GLY A 211 2.97 -1.35 1.64
CA GLY A 211 1.77 -0.93 2.35
C GLY A 211 1.90 0.50 2.90
N ASP A 212 1.07 0.83 3.87
CA ASP A 212 1.22 2.05 4.64
C ASP A 212 2.22 1.86 5.76
N THR A 213 3.15 2.80 5.87
CA THR A 213 4.22 2.71 6.86
C THR A 213 4.82 4.08 7.11
N ALA A 214 5.13 4.37 8.38
CA ALA A 214 6.06 5.42 8.76
C ALA A 214 7.50 4.96 8.61
N HIS A 215 8.42 5.92 8.60
CA HIS A 215 9.86 5.64 8.57
C HIS A 215 10.31 4.97 9.88
N GLY A 216 11.25 4.02 9.77
CA GLY A 216 11.78 3.27 10.89
C GLY A 216 12.78 2.18 10.51
N GLU A 217 13.42 1.60 11.52
CA GLU A 217 14.50 0.60 11.37
C GLU A 217 14.07 -0.68 10.63
N HIS A 218 12.76 -1.00 10.64
CA HIS A 218 12.20 -2.15 9.92
C HIS A 218 12.47 -2.06 8.41
N LEU A 219 12.59 -0.87 7.83
CA LEU A 219 12.89 -0.69 6.39
C LEU A 219 14.27 -1.22 6.04
N ARG A 220 15.28 -0.91 6.88
CA ARG A 220 16.65 -1.43 6.72
C ARG A 220 16.69 -2.94 6.93
N GLN A 221 15.90 -3.45 7.88
CA GLN A 221 15.74 -4.90 8.07
C GLN A 221 15.13 -5.57 6.82
N ILE A 222 14.08 -4.99 6.24
CA ILE A 222 13.45 -5.48 5.01
C ILE A 222 14.47 -5.53 3.86
N GLY A 223 15.26 -4.47 3.67
CA GLY A 223 16.31 -4.47 2.64
C GLY A 223 17.42 -5.50 2.87
N ALA A 224 17.73 -5.80 4.14
CA ALA A 224 18.74 -6.79 4.50
C ALA A 224 18.23 -8.24 4.39
N GLU A 225 16.97 -8.50 4.75
CA GLU A 225 16.44 -9.86 4.94
C GLU A 225 15.55 -10.33 3.77
N ALA A 226 14.96 -9.43 2.98
CA ALA A 226 14.09 -9.75 1.85
C ALA A 226 14.49 -9.07 0.52
N GLY A 227 15.26 -7.99 0.59
CA GLY A 227 15.85 -7.31 -0.57
C GLY A 227 17.13 -7.99 -1.09
N PRO A 228 17.77 -7.44 -2.14
CA PRO A 228 17.37 -6.21 -2.84
C PRO A 228 16.09 -6.39 -3.65
N PHE A 229 15.36 -5.30 -3.86
CA PHE A 229 14.14 -5.30 -4.68
C PHE A 229 14.42 -4.62 -6.03
N ALA A 230 13.98 -5.26 -7.11
CA ALA A 230 14.02 -4.64 -8.42
C ALA A 230 13.02 -3.49 -8.51
N VAL A 231 11.81 -3.71 -7.98
CA VAL A 231 10.76 -2.71 -7.90
C VAL A 231 10.27 -2.54 -6.47
N GLY A 232 10.01 -1.31 -6.02
CA GLY A 232 9.33 -1.04 -4.75
C GLY A 232 8.16 -0.09 -4.94
N LEU A 233 6.96 -0.51 -4.55
CA LEU A 233 5.77 0.32 -4.49
C LEU A 233 5.75 0.98 -3.10
N ILE A 234 6.03 2.29 -3.04
CA ILE A 234 6.35 3.03 -1.80
C ILE A 234 5.40 4.22 -1.64
N PRO A 235 4.74 4.39 -0.48
CA PRO A 235 3.76 5.46 -0.29
C PRO A 235 4.46 6.82 -0.18
N ILE A 236 3.83 7.87 -0.72
CA ILE A 236 4.34 9.25 -0.67
C ILE A 236 3.33 10.28 -0.14
N GLY A 237 2.08 9.88 0.07
CA GLY A 237 1.01 10.75 0.57
C GLY A 237 0.53 10.38 1.97
N ALA A 238 -0.46 11.11 2.46
CA ALA A 238 -0.99 11.04 3.82
C ALA A 238 -0.01 11.45 4.92
N TYR A 239 0.77 12.51 4.71
CA TYR A 239 1.86 12.89 5.62
C TYR A 239 1.66 14.23 6.36
N GLU A 240 0.61 15.00 6.08
CA GLU A 240 0.30 16.24 6.82
C GLU A 240 -0.92 16.13 7.77
N PRO A 241 -0.89 16.72 8.98
CA PRO A 241 0.20 17.52 9.51
C PRO A 241 1.35 16.63 10.01
N LYS A 242 2.60 17.01 9.69
CA LYS A 242 3.80 16.21 10.02
C LYS A 242 3.88 15.77 11.48
N TRP A 243 3.48 16.61 12.42
CA TRP A 243 3.56 16.29 13.85
C TRP A 243 2.70 15.07 14.23
N PHE A 244 1.60 14.83 13.50
CA PHE A 244 0.63 13.77 13.73
C PHE A 244 0.89 12.57 12.82
N MET A 245 1.10 12.81 11.52
CA MET A 245 1.19 11.74 10.53
C MET A 245 2.52 10.99 10.54
N ARG A 246 3.63 11.60 10.98
CA ARG A 246 4.97 10.94 11.03
C ARG A 246 5.02 9.64 11.83
N ALA A 247 4.04 9.41 12.70
CA ALA A 247 3.95 8.19 13.50
C ALA A 247 3.44 6.98 12.70
N VAL A 248 2.81 7.22 11.55
CA VAL A 248 2.05 6.23 10.78
C VAL A 248 2.31 6.27 9.25
N HIS A 249 2.74 7.41 8.70
CA HIS A 249 3.05 7.57 7.27
C HIS A 249 4.40 8.26 7.06
N MET A 250 5.10 7.86 5.99
CA MET A 250 6.25 8.55 5.45
C MET A 250 5.83 9.77 4.63
N ASN A 251 6.63 10.84 4.70
CA ASN A 251 6.59 11.88 3.67
C ASN A 251 7.48 11.51 2.45
N PRO A 252 7.46 12.28 1.35
CA PRO A 252 8.25 11.95 0.16
C PRO A 252 9.77 11.88 0.37
N ALA A 253 10.33 12.70 1.26
CA ALA A 253 11.76 12.62 1.60
C ALA A 253 12.11 11.34 2.37
N GLU A 254 11.23 10.90 3.27
CA GLU A 254 11.31 9.61 3.95
C GLU A 254 11.12 8.45 2.99
N ALA A 255 10.25 8.57 1.99
CA ALA A 255 10.06 7.56 0.96
C ALA A 255 11.32 7.36 0.09
N VAL A 256 12.05 8.44 -0.22
CA VAL A 256 13.37 8.35 -0.90
C VAL A 256 14.38 7.60 -0.03
N ARG A 257 14.45 7.88 1.28
CA ARG A 257 15.31 7.11 2.20
C ARG A 257 14.88 5.66 2.31
N ALA A 258 13.57 5.40 2.35
CA ALA A 258 13.02 4.05 2.41
C ALA A 258 13.45 3.22 1.20
N ARG A 259 13.44 3.81 -0.02
CA ARG A 259 13.96 3.15 -1.23
C ARG A 259 15.40 2.67 -1.05
N GLU A 260 16.26 3.50 -0.47
CA GLU A 260 17.67 3.15 -0.21
C GLU A 260 17.79 2.05 0.85
N GLU A 261 17.08 2.20 1.98
CA GLU A 261 17.12 1.27 3.11
C GLU A 261 16.55 -0.10 2.75
N THR A 262 15.52 -0.16 1.90
CA THR A 262 14.97 -1.40 1.36
C THR A 262 15.81 -1.95 0.21
N ARG A 263 16.84 -1.24 -0.25
CA ARG A 263 17.68 -1.60 -1.40
C ARG A 263 16.85 -1.81 -2.67
N THR A 264 15.91 -0.91 -2.89
CA THR A 264 15.04 -0.89 -4.07
C THR A 264 15.72 -0.16 -5.23
N ARG A 265 15.81 -0.82 -6.38
CA ARG A 265 16.39 -0.23 -7.60
C ARG A 265 15.46 0.77 -8.27
N THR A 266 14.23 0.38 -8.58
CA THR A 266 13.22 1.31 -9.13
C THR A 266 12.05 1.40 -8.17
N ALA A 267 11.79 2.59 -7.62
CA ALA A 267 10.61 2.83 -6.82
C ALA A 267 9.46 3.35 -7.69
N VAL A 268 8.22 3.04 -7.32
CA VAL A 268 6.99 3.54 -7.93
C VAL A 268 6.13 4.10 -6.81
N ALA A 269 5.74 5.37 -6.94
CA ALA A 269 4.98 6.07 -5.92
C ALA A 269 3.55 5.51 -5.81
N MET A 270 3.05 5.50 -4.58
CA MET A 270 1.66 5.13 -4.28
C MET A 270 1.09 5.98 -3.14
N HIS A 271 -0.16 5.71 -2.78
CA HIS A 271 -0.86 6.35 -1.66
C HIS A 271 -0.97 7.88 -1.81
N PHE A 272 -1.16 8.37 -3.05
CA PHE A 272 -1.31 9.79 -3.38
C PHE A 272 -2.42 10.01 -4.41
N GLY A 273 -2.86 11.28 -4.54
CA GLY A 273 -3.70 11.74 -5.64
C GLY A 273 -5.13 11.18 -5.70
N THR A 274 -5.51 10.28 -4.79
CA THR A 274 -6.77 9.50 -4.92
C THR A 274 -7.81 9.93 -3.90
N PHE A 275 -7.53 9.81 -2.60
CA PHE A 275 -8.43 10.21 -1.51
C PHE A 275 -7.78 11.32 -0.68
N LYS A 276 -8.58 12.32 -0.28
CA LYS A 276 -8.14 13.33 0.68
C LYS A 276 -8.22 12.76 2.10
N LEU A 277 -7.12 12.17 2.58
CA LEU A 277 -7.03 11.55 3.91
C LEU A 277 -6.51 12.51 4.99
N THR A 278 -5.82 13.56 4.57
CA THR A 278 -4.92 14.40 5.38
C THR A 278 -4.92 15.84 4.86
N GLN A 279 -4.01 16.66 5.39
CA GLN A 279 -4.01 18.10 5.14
C GLN A 279 -3.29 18.55 3.87
N GLU A 280 -2.43 17.72 3.26
CA GLU A 280 -1.71 18.11 2.06
C GLU A 280 -2.61 18.22 0.82
N GLY A 281 -2.15 19.00 -0.16
CA GLY A 281 -2.78 19.16 -1.47
C GLY A 281 -2.61 17.94 -2.37
N ILE A 282 -3.49 17.79 -3.35
CA ILE A 282 -3.57 16.58 -4.19
C ILE A 282 -2.28 16.30 -4.97
N ASP A 283 -1.60 17.34 -5.46
CA ASP A 283 -0.35 17.24 -6.22
C ASP A 283 0.91 17.47 -5.37
N GLU A 284 0.74 17.87 -4.10
CA GLU A 284 1.86 18.17 -3.20
C GLU A 284 2.79 16.95 -2.99
N PRO A 285 2.30 15.71 -2.80
CA PRO A 285 3.16 14.53 -2.72
C PRO A 285 4.10 14.36 -3.91
N ALA A 286 3.59 14.53 -5.14
CA ALA A 286 4.39 14.35 -6.35
C ALA A 286 5.45 15.46 -6.52
N ARG A 287 5.11 16.71 -6.16
CA ARG A 287 6.07 17.83 -6.17
C ARG A 287 7.16 17.65 -5.12
N ALA A 288 6.77 17.33 -3.89
CA ALA A 288 7.72 17.07 -2.81
C ALA A 288 8.60 15.84 -3.08
N LEU A 289 8.09 14.83 -3.79
CA LEU A 289 8.93 13.73 -4.27
C LEU A 289 9.97 14.20 -5.30
N ALA A 290 9.57 15.05 -6.25
CA ALA A 290 10.51 15.59 -7.24
C ALA A 290 11.65 16.37 -6.58
N GLU A 291 11.34 17.19 -5.57
CA GLU A 291 12.33 17.92 -4.76
C GLU A 291 13.25 16.95 -3.99
N ALA A 292 12.67 15.94 -3.33
CA ALA A 292 13.44 14.96 -2.57
C ALA A 292 14.38 14.13 -3.45
N ARG A 293 13.94 13.72 -4.66
CA ARG A 293 14.79 13.05 -5.65
C ARG A 293 15.95 13.94 -6.07
N GLY A 294 15.67 15.21 -6.37
CA GLY A 294 16.71 16.20 -6.75
C GLY A 294 17.76 16.37 -5.66
N ALA A 295 17.34 16.45 -4.39
CA ALA A 295 18.25 16.53 -3.25
C ALA A 295 19.11 15.27 -3.04
N ALA A 296 18.59 14.10 -3.42
CA ALA A 296 19.29 12.81 -3.33
C ALA A 296 20.09 12.46 -4.61
N GLY A 297 20.06 13.30 -5.65
CA GLY A 297 20.72 13.01 -6.93
C GLY A 297 20.09 11.86 -7.74
N LEU A 298 18.81 11.56 -7.50
CA LEU A 298 18.06 10.50 -8.18
C LEU A 298 17.35 11.05 -9.43
N ALA A 299 17.35 10.24 -10.50
CA ALA A 299 16.57 10.54 -11.70
C ALA A 299 15.08 10.22 -11.48
N GLU A 300 14.23 10.70 -12.39
CA GLU A 300 12.79 10.35 -12.38
C GLU A 300 12.56 8.84 -12.51
N ALA A 301 13.42 8.15 -13.29
CA ALA A 301 13.37 6.71 -13.48
C ALA A 301 13.74 5.89 -12.23
N ASP A 302 14.40 6.50 -11.24
CA ASP A 302 14.76 5.83 -9.98
C ASP A 302 13.58 5.76 -9.01
N PHE A 303 12.66 6.72 -9.08
CA PHE A 303 11.44 6.76 -8.28
C PHE A 303 10.30 7.43 -9.06
N ILE A 304 9.53 6.63 -9.77
CA ILE A 304 8.53 7.04 -10.76
C ILE A 304 7.23 7.46 -10.07
N VAL A 305 6.61 8.56 -10.54
CA VAL A 305 5.22 8.91 -10.20
C VAL A 305 4.32 8.42 -11.34
N PRO A 306 3.60 7.30 -11.17
CA PRO A 306 2.78 6.75 -12.25
C PRO A 306 1.52 7.60 -12.47
N ARG A 307 1.06 7.67 -13.72
CA ARG A 307 -0.28 8.18 -14.05
C ARG A 307 -1.33 7.11 -13.72
N PHE A 308 -2.55 7.54 -13.44
CA PHE A 308 -3.67 6.62 -13.16
C PHE A 308 -3.98 5.80 -14.41
N GLY A 309 -3.91 4.47 -14.28
CA GLY A 309 -4.10 3.50 -15.36
C GLY A 309 -2.81 3.12 -16.07
N GLN A 310 -1.70 3.82 -15.81
CA GLN A 310 -0.44 3.58 -16.53
C GLN A 310 0.14 2.22 -16.16
N THR A 311 0.50 1.44 -17.17
CA THR A 311 1.30 0.22 -17.03
C THR A 311 2.78 0.53 -17.22
N LEU A 312 3.57 0.24 -16.19
CA LEU A 312 5.04 0.26 -16.23
C LEU A 312 5.55 -1.16 -16.45
N VAL A 313 6.30 -1.40 -17.52
CA VAL A 313 6.98 -2.68 -17.76
C VAL A 313 8.42 -2.53 -17.27
N LEU A 314 8.72 -3.14 -16.12
CA LEU A 314 9.97 -2.95 -15.40
C LEU A 314 10.78 -4.25 -15.33
N PRO A 315 12.12 -4.20 -15.54
CA PRO A 315 12.98 -5.38 -15.41
C PRO A 315 13.08 -5.82 -13.95
N LEU A 316 12.99 -7.13 -13.71
CA LEU A 316 13.22 -7.74 -12.38
C LEU A 316 14.68 -8.11 -12.17
N GLY A 317 15.37 -8.53 -13.24
CA GLY A 317 16.81 -8.80 -13.21
C GLY A 317 17.64 -7.51 -13.18
N PRO A 318 18.96 -7.63 -12.94
CA PRO A 318 19.91 -6.52 -13.10
C PRO A 318 19.95 -6.00 -14.54
#